data_AF-A0A396JNV6-F1
#
_entry.id   AF-A0A396JNV6-F1
#
_cell.length_a   1.000
_cell.length_b   1.000
_cell.length_c   1.000
_cell.angle_alpha   90.00
_cell.angle_beta   90.00
_cell.angle_gamma   90.00
#
_symmetry.space_group_name_H-M   'P 1'
#
loop_
_entity.id
_entity.type
_entity.pdbx_description
1 polymer ?
#
loop_
_entity_poly.entity_id
_entity_poly.type
_entity_poly.pdbx_seq_one_letter_code
_entity_poly.pdbx_strand_id
1 'polypeptide(L)'
;MAEQIPYGVAQSLINGLASVALREFGRINNVKDELESLTKTVESIRAVLLDAENKQEKSLCVQNWVTRLKDVLVAADDLIDEFLIEDMIRKRDEAHKNKVTKLSLLDKKKWKTEVDA
;
A
#
# COMPACT_ATOMS: atom_id res chain seq x y z
N MET A 1 3.87 10.52 -25.30
CA MET A 1 2.68 9.71 -24.94
C MET A 1 2.99 8.27 -24.53
N ALA A 2 4.14 7.68 -24.90
CA ALA A 2 4.44 6.26 -24.60
C ALA A 2 4.86 5.96 -23.15
N GLU A 3 5.11 6.98 -22.31
CA GLU A 3 5.79 6.80 -21.01
C GLU A 3 5.01 7.31 -19.78
N GLN A 4 3.68 7.44 -19.87
CA GLN A 4 2.85 7.77 -18.70
C GLN A 4 2.71 6.62 -17.70
N ILE A 5 3.02 5.38 -18.10
CA ILE A 5 2.82 4.19 -17.25
C ILE A 5 3.81 4.17 -16.06
N PRO A 6 5.16 4.29 -16.25
CA PRO A 6 6.11 4.29 -15.12
C PRO A 6 5.87 5.41 -14.12
N TYR A 7 5.47 6.60 -14.61
CA TYR A 7 5.15 7.74 -13.76
C TYR A 7 3.90 7.49 -12.91
N GLY A 8 2.86 6.90 -13.49
CA GLY A 8 1.64 6.52 -12.77
C GLY A 8 1.90 5.49 -11.67
N VAL A 9 2.69 4.46 -11.97
CA VAL A 9 3.08 3.43 -10.99
C VAL A 9 3.91 4.03 -9.85
N ALA A 10 4.89 4.90 -10.16
CA ALA A 10 5.65 5.58 -9.11
C ALA A 10 4.76 6.43 -8.19
N GLN A 11 3.74 7.09 -8.74
CA GLN A 11 2.77 7.85 -7.95
C GLN A 11 1.88 6.94 -7.09
N SER A 12 1.45 5.79 -7.61
CA SER A 12 0.71 4.76 -6.85
C SER A 12 1.52 4.27 -5.66
N LEU A 13 2.78 3.90 -5.91
CA LEU A 13 3.71 3.42 -4.90
C LEU A 13 3.93 4.43 -3.78
N ILE A 14 4.09 5.72 -4.11
CA ILE A 14 4.18 6.81 -3.13
C ILE A 14 2.92 6.87 -2.25
N ASN A 15 1.74 6.73 -2.85
CA ASN A 15 0.48 6.74 -2.10
C ASN A 15 0.36 5.53 -1.17
N GLY A 16 0.79 4.34 -1.64
CA GLY A 16 0.82 3.12 -0.85
C GLY A 16 1.79 3.21 0.35
N LEU A 17 2.99 3.75 0.12
CA LEU A 17 3.97 4.06 1.19
C LEU A 17 3.43 5.09 2.19
N ALA A 18 2.64 6.06 1.71
CA ALA A 18 1.96 7.05 2.53
C ALA A 18 0.64 6.54 3.15
N SER A 19 0.32 5.25 3.05
CA SER A 19 -0.87 4.69 3.66
C SER A 19 -0.76 4.66 5.20
N VAL A 20 -1.90 4.67 5.87
CA VAL A 20 -1.96 4.52 7.33
C VAL A 20 -1.49 3.13 7.76
N ALA A 21 -1.85 2.09 6.99
CA ALA A 21 -1.47 0.71 7.26
C ALA A 21 0.06 0.52 7.24
N LEU A 22 0.76 1.00 6.19
CA LEU A 22 2.22 0.89 6.14
C LEU A 22 2.90 1.75 7.21
N ARG A 23 2.39 2.93 7.54
CA ARG A 23 2.93 3.74 8.65
C ARG A 23 2.84 3.03 9.99
N GLU A 24 1.70 2.39 10.26
CA GLU A 24 1.49 1.63 11.49
C GLU A 24 2.39 0.39 11.53
N PHE A 25 2.50 -0.33 10.41
CA PHE A 25 3.44 -1.44 10.26
C PHE A 25 4.90 -1.01 10.48
N GLY A 26 5.33 0.09 9.85
CA GLY A 26 6.67 0.63 10.00
C GLY A 26 7.00 1.00 11.45
N ARG A 27 6.01 1.51 12.19
CA ARG A 27 6.16 1.82 13.61
C ARG A 27 6.27 0.55 14.47
N ILE A 28 5.48 -0.48 14.18
CA ILE A 28 5.48 -1.74 14.94
C ILE A 28 6.78 -2.52 14.70
N ASN A 29 7.27 -2.54 13.47
CA ASN A 29 8.44 -3.30 13.05
C ASN A 29 9.74 -2.50 13.11
N ASN A 30 9.69 -1.25 13.56
CA ASN A 30 10.84 -0.34 13.63
C ASN A 30 11.55 -0.15 12.28
N VAL A 31 10.77 -0.10 11.18
CA VAL A 31 11.26 0.13 9.80
C VAL A 31 10.73 1.44 9.20
N LYS A 32 10.34 2.39 10.07
CA LYS A 32 9.74 3.66 9.65
C LYS A 32 10.72 4.49 8.81
N ASP A 33 11.99 4.54 9.20
CA ASP A 33 13.00 5.37 8.56
C ASP A 33 13.35 4.80 7.17
N GLU A 34 13.35 3.47 7.04
CA GLU A 34 13.52 2.74 5.78
C GLU A 34 12.36 3.02 4.81
N LEU A 35 11.12 3.02 5.29
CA LEU A 35 9.94 3.37 4.49
C LEU A 35 9.97 4.84 4.03
N GLU A 36 10.44 5.75 4.90
CA GLU A 36 10.62 7.15 4.55
C GLU A 36 11.73 7.33 3.50
N SER A 37 12.85 6.62 3.66
CA SER A 37 13.94 6.60 2.68
C SER A 37 13.49 6.03 1.34
N LEU A 38 12.68 4.98 1.35
CA LEU A 38 12.10 4.40 0.14
C LEU A 38 11.18 5.40 -0.57
N THR A 39 10.31 6.09 0.18
CA THR A 39 9.46 7.16 -0.36
C THR A 39 10.28 8.23 -1.08
N LYS A 40 11.32 8.78 -0.42
CA LYS A 40 12.21 9.79 -1.01
C LYS A 40 12.93 9.30 -2.27
N THR A 41 13.29 8.02 -2.29
CA THR A 41 13.93 7.38 -3.45
C THR A 41 12.96 7.29 -4.63
N VAL A 42 11.73 6.86 -4.39
CA VAL A 42 10.69 6.77 -5.41
C VAL A 42 10.28 8.16 -5.93
N GLU A 43 10.21 9.17 -5.06
CA GLU A 43 9.99 10.57 -5.46
C GLU A 43 11.10 11.09 -6.37
N SER A 44 12.36 10.79 -6.03
CA SER A 44 13.51 11.16 -6.86
C SER A 44 13.44 10.46 -8.22
N ILE A 45 13.15 9.16 -8.24
CA ILE A 45 12.95 8.38 -9.47
C ILE A 45 11.84 8.99 -10.33
N ARG A 46 10.72 9.36 -9.72
CA ARG A 46 9.60 9.99 -10.42
C ARG A 46 9.97 11.34 -11.04
N ALA A 47 10.76 12.15 -10.35
CA ALA A 47 11.28 13.40 -10.90
C ALA A 47 12.19 13.15 -12.12
N VAL A 48 13.07 12.14 -12.04
CA VAL A 48 13.92 11.77 -13.18
C VAL A 48 13.08 11.22 -14.34
N LEU A 49 12.02 10.45 -14.09
CA LEU A 49 11.09 9.98 -15.13
C LEU A 49 10.38 11.16 -15.83
N LEU A 50 9.97 12.18 -15.08
CA LEU A 50 9.35 13.39 -15.63
C LEU A 50 10.34 14.19 -16.50
N ASP A 51 11.59 14.30 -16.06
CA ASP A 51 12.67 14.93 -16.84
C ASP A 51 13.06 14.09 -18.06
N ALA A 52 12.96 12.76 -17.95
CA ALA A 52 13.24 11.82 -19.02
C ALA A 52 12.20 11.92 -20.13
N GLU A 53 10.90 12.08 -19.81
CA GLU A 53 9.82 12.23 -20.80
C GLU A 53 10.11 13.39 -21.78
N ASN A 54 10.69 14.50 -21.29
CA ASN A 54 11.10 15.64 -22.11
C ASN A 54 12.34 15.37 -23.01
N LYS A 55 13.14 14.34 -22.70
CA LYS A 55 14.40 14.00 -23.39
C LYS A 55 14.36 12.65 -24.13
N GLN A 56 13.27 11.89 -23.97
CA GLN A 56 13.17 10.47 -24.31
C GLN A 56 13.17 10.15 -25.79
N GLU A 57 12.68 11.09 -26.61
CA GLU A 57 12.64 10.93 -28.07
C GLU A 57 14.04 10.78 -28.69
N LYS A 58 15.12 11.04 -27.93
CA LYS A 58 16.47 11.24 -28.51
C LYS A 58 17.53 10.26 -28.02
N SER A 59 17.27 9.34 -27.10
CA SER A 59 18.30 8.43 -26.57
C SER A 59 17.80 7.03 -26.24
N LEU A 60 18.33 6.03 -26.96
CA LEU A 60 18.12 4.59 -26.70
C LEU A 60 18.63 4.16 -25.32
N CYS A 61 19.71 4.79 -24.83
CA CYS A 61 20.18 4.56 -23.47
C CYS A 61 19.11 4.98 -22.46
N VAL A 62 18.41 6.10 -22.74
CA VAL A 62 17.33 6.60 -21.88
C VAL A 62 16.15 5.63 -21.83
N GLN A 63 15.72 5.13 -22.98
CA GLN A 63 14.63 4.16 -23.07
C GLN A 63 14.95 2.85 -22.33
N ASN A 64 16.16 2.33 -22.48
CA ASN A 64 16.57 1.08 -21.82
C ASN A 64 16.58 1.19 -20.28
N TRP A 65 17.08 2.29 -19.70
CA TRP A 65 17.07 2.40 -18.24
C TRP A 65 15.66 2.66 -17.69
N VAL A 66 14.82 3.43 -18.40
CA VAL A 66 13.43 3.64 -17.97
C VAL A 66 12.62 2.34 -18.01
N THR A 67 12.84 1.50 -19.02
CA THR A 67 12.18 0.18 -19.09
C THR A 67 12.55 -0.68 -17.88
N ARG A 68 13.83 -0.76 -17.53
CA ARG A 68 14.27 -1.50 -16.33
C ARG A 68 13.72 -0.92 -15.04
N LEU A 69 13.59 0.40 -14.96
CA LEU A 69 13.05 1.08 -13.80
C LEU A 69 11.55 0.80 -13.64
N LYS A 70 10.81 0.71 -14.75
CA LYS A 70 9.40 0.34 -14.76
C LYS A 70 9.19 -1.04 -14.12
N ASP A 71 9.99 -2.04 -14.49
CA ASP A 71 9.85 -3.40 -13.95
C ASP A 71 10.02 -3.42 -12.42
N VAL A 72 10.99 -2.64 -11.90
CA VAL A 72 11.22 -2.51 -10.45
C VAL A 72 10.08 -1.77 -9.76
N LEU A 73 9.58 -0.68 -10.36
CA LEU A 73 8.47 0.09 -9.80
C LEU A 73 7.17 -0.72 -9.74
N VAL A 74 6.87 -1.49 -10.78
CA VAL A 74 5.68 -2.36 -10.82
C VAL A 74 5.78 -3.45 -9.75
N ALA A 75 6.93 -4.14 -9.65
CA ALA A 75 7.12 -5.16 -8.62
C ALA A 75 7.00 -4.60 -7.19
N ALA A 76 7.44 -3.36 -6.96
CA ALA A 76 7.29 -2.70 -5.68
C ALA A 76 5.83 -2.30 -5.40
N ASP A 77 5.09 -1.81 -6.41
CA ASP A 77 3.69 -1.39 -6.28
C ASP A 77 2.82 -2.60 -5.94
N ASP A 78 3.01 -3.71 -6.66
CA ASP A 78 2.32 -4.99 -6.42
C ASP A 78 2.53 -5.50 -4.99
N LEU A 79 3.77 -5.41 -4.47
CA LEU A 79 4.09 -5.84 -3.10
C LEU A 79 3.38 -4.98 -2.04
N ILE A 80 3.30 -3.67 -2.26
CA ILE A 80 2.60 -2.77 -1.33
C ILE A 80 1.10 -3.01 -1.39
N ASP A 81 0.53 -3.20 -2.58
CA ASP A 81 -0.89 -3.51 -2.75
C ASP A 81 -1.27 -4.83 -2.08
N GLU A 82 -0.46 -5.89 -2.23
CA GLU A 82 -0.67 -7.16 -1.52
C GLU A 82 -0.71 -6.96 -0.01
N PHE A 83 0.24 -6.18 0.54
CA PHE A 83 0.27 -5.87 1.96
C PHE A 83 -0.97 -5.09 2.42
N LEU A 84 -1.40 -4.09 1.65
CA LEU A 84 -2.59 -3.30 1.95
C LEU A 84 -3.87 -4.13 1.92
N ILE A 85 -3.99 -5.04 0.94
CA ILE A 85 -5.11 -5.96 0.83
C ILE A 85 -5.16 -6.90 2.03
N GLU A 86 -4.02 -7.46 2.44
CA GLU A 86 -3.94 -8.36 3.61
C GLU A 86 -4.33 -7.63 4.90
N ASP A 87 -3.87 -6.39 5.11
CA ASP A 87 -4.27 -5.58 6.28
C ASP A 87 -5.78 -5.30 6.29
N MET A 88 -6.39 -5.04 5.14
CA MET A 88 -7.83 -4.85 5.02
C MET A 88 -8.61 -6.13 5.33
N ILE A 89 -8.16 -7.29 4.82
CA ILE A 89 -8.78 -8.60 5.09
C ILE A 89 -8.71 -8.90 6.58
N ARG A 90 -7.55 -8.72 7.21
CA ARG A 90 -7.36 -8.91 8.64
C ARG A 90 -8.31 -8.05 9.47
N LYS A 91 -8.41 -6.74 9.17
CA LYS A 91 -9.32 -5.82 9.86
C LYS A 91 -10.79 -6.21 9.69
N ARG A 92 -11.18 -6.66 8.50
CA ARG A 92 -12.55 -7.15 8.23
C ARG A 92 -12.87 -8.37 9.09
N ASP A 93 -11.97 -9.33 9.15
CA ASP A 93 -12.19 -10.59 9.87
C ASP A 93 -12.24 -10.37 11.39
N GLU A 94 -11.40 -9.48 11.92
CA GLU A 94 -11.45 -9.02 13.31
C GLU A 94 -12.80 -8.34 13.63
N ALA A 95 -13.28 -7.46 12.75
CA ALA A 95 -14.57 -6.79 12.92
C ALA A 95 -15.75 -7.78 12.89
N HIS A 96 -15.70 -8.77 12.00
CA HIS A 96 -16.72 -9.81 11.92
C HIS A 96 -16.75 -10.67 13.19
N LYS A 97 -15.58 -11.12 13.68
CA LYS A 97 -15.47 -11.89 14.93
C LYS A 97 -16.06 -11.12 16.11
N ASN A 98 -15.73 -9.84 16.26
CA ASN A 98 -16.21 -9.00 17.36
C ASN A 98 -17.75 -8.86 17.36
N LYS A 99 -18.36 -8.71 16.17
CA LYS A 99 -19.82 -8.62 16.02
C LYS A 99 -20.52 -9.93 16.43
N VAL A 100 -20.00 -11.08 16.01
CA VAL A 100 -20.55 -12.40 16.39
C VAL A 100 -20.45 -12.61 17.90
N THR A 101 -19.32 -12.28 18.52
CA THR A 101 -19.16 -12.39 19.98
C THR A 101 -20.18 -11.49 20.70
N LYS A 102 -20.37 -10.25 20.26
CA LYS A 102 -21.32 -9.32 20.87
C LYS A 102 -22.77 -9.82 20.79
N LEU A 103 -23.19 -10.38 19.66
CA LEU A 103 -24.53 -10.95 19.49
C LEU A 103 -24.76 -12.15 20.43
N SER A 104 -23.79 -13.08 20.49
CA SER A 104 -23.90 -14.24 21.40
C SER A 104 -23.96 -13.86 22.89
N LEU A 105 -23.33 -12.74 23.27
CA LEU A 105 -23.42 -12.21 24.64
C LEU A 105 -24.76 -11.54 24.92
N LEU A 106 -25.36 -10.87 23.93
CA LEU A 106 -26.69 -10.27 24.06
C LEU A 106 -27.77 -11.34 24.19
N ASP A 107 -27.71 -12.39 23.37
CA ASP A 107 -28.65 -13.51 23.45
C ASP A 107 -28.57 -14.24 24.81
N LYS A 108 -27.35 -14.47 25.32
CA LYS A 108 -27.15 -15.04 26.66
C LYS A 108 -27.69 -14.15 27.78
N LYS A 109 -27.50 -12.84 27.69
CA LYS A 109 -28.02 -11.89 28.69
C LYS A 109 -29.55 -11.85 28.68
N LYS A 110 -30.15 -11.86 27.48
CA LYS A 110 -31.59 -11.85 27.29
C LYS A 110 -32.25 -13.10 27.88
N TRP A 111 -31.72 -14.28 27.54
CA TRP A 111 -32.18 -15.55 28.12
C TRP A 111 -32.08 -15.53 29.65
N LYS A 112 -30.96 -15.05 30.20
CA LYS A 112 -30.77 -14.96 31.65
C LYS A 112 -31.82 -14.07 32.34
N THR A 113 -32.14 -12.92 31.74
CA THR A 113 -33.19 -12.04 32.27
C THR A 113 -34.61 -12.61 32.12
N GLU A 114 -34.86 -13.49 31.14
CA GLU A 114 -36.16 -14.15 30.96
C GLU A 114 -36.36 -15.37 31.89
N VAL A 115 -35.28 -16.05 32.31
CA VAL A 115 -35.35 -17.17 33.26
C VAL A 115 -35.29 -16.76 34.73
N ASP A 116 -34.69 -15.59 35.02
CA ASP A 116 -34.57 -15.04 36.38
C ASP A 116 -35.76 -14.12 36.76
N ALA A 117 -36.75 -13.93 35.87
CA ALA A 117 -37.97 -13.11 36.05
C ALA A 117 -39.21 -13.98 36.29
#